data_AF-A0A8B8PNG0-F1
#
_entry.id   AF-A0A8B8PNG0-F1
#
_cell.length_a   1.000
_cell.length_b   1.000
_cell.length_c   1.000
_cell.angle_alpha   90.00
_cell.angle_beta   90.00
_cell.angle_gamma   90.00
#
_symmetry.space_group_name_H-M   'P 1'
#
loop_
_entity.id
_entity.type
_entity.pdbx_description
1 polymer ?
#
loop_
_entity_poly.entity_id
_entity_poly.type
_entity_poly.pdbx_seq_one_letter_code
_entity_poly.pdbx_strand_id
1 'polypeptide(L)'
;MAFGGEGASSDPCSHIFSGTHPFSEPEIRALADLLWSLRDRIKFYLTIHSYNQLWACPYAHTTEPSPSAAVHMRVLRSIQRAVYETEGVRYEIGPLSTSLYVGSGFGIDFAYEKCGIEHSYLVELRDKGAHGFVLPPNQIMPTARETLAGLEAGLKVVFG
;
A
#
# COMPACT_ATOMS: atom_id res chain seq x y z
N MET A 1 12.93 1.17 -7.28
CA MET A 1 13.62 1.19 -5.95
C MET A 1 14.63 2.33 -5.91
N ALA A 2 14.38 3.36 -5.10
CA ALA A 2 15.21 4.57 -5.06
C ALA A 2 15.54 4.99 -3.61
N PHE A 3 16.11 4.11 -2.78
CA PHE A 3 16.44 4.42 -1.37
C PHE A 3 17.10 5.81 -1.23
N GLY A 4 16.57 6.64 -0.32
CA GLY A 4 17.06 8.00 -0.09
C GLY A 4 16.77 8.98 -1.24
N GLY A 5 15.86 8.63 -2.15
CA GLY A 5 15.42 9.47 -3.27
C GLY A 5 14.30 10.45 -2.86
N GLU A 6 13.51 10.89 -3.83
CA GLU A 6 12.38 11.79 -3.61
C GLU A 6 11.42 11.24 -2.53
N GLY A 7 10.83 12.15 -1.74
CA GLY A 7 9.94 11.82 -0.64
C GLY A 7 10.61 11.23 0.61
N ALA A 8 11.95 11.22 0.68
CA ALA A 8 12.70 10.79 1.85
C ALA A 8 13.71 11.86 2.31
N SER A 9 14.16 11.75 3.56
CA SER A 9 15.20 12.60 4.15
C SER A 9 16.42 11.79 4.57
N SER A 10 17.60 12.42 4.53
CA SER A 10 18.85 11.92 5.11
C SER A 10 19.14 12.52 6.50
N ASP A 11 18.29 13.43 6.99
CA ASP A 11 18.38 13.99 8.34
C ASP A 11 17.75 13.01 9.36
N PRO A 12 18.53 12.47 10.32
CA PRO A 12 18.01 11.56 11.36
C PRO A 12 16.90 12.15 12.23
N CYS A 13 16.77 13.48 12.29
CA CYS A 13 15.70 14.16 13.04
C CYS A 13 14.39 14.29 12.25
N SER A 14 14.39 13.94 10.96
CA SER A 14 13.21 14.05 10.10
C SER A 14 12.23 12.90 10.32
N HIS A 15 10.92 13.19 10.29
CA HIS A 15 9.87 12.17 10.34
C HIS A 15 9.85 11.23 9.11
N ILE A 16 10.55 11.61 8.04
CA ILE A 16 10.72 10.80 6.82
C ILE A 16 12.18 10.40 6.61
N PHE A 17 12.95 10.27 7.70
CA PHE A 17 14.32 9.78 7.63
C PHE A 17 14.35 8.36 7.05
N SER A 18 15.16 8.17 6.00
CA SER A 18 15.23 6.90 5.27
C SER A 18 16.11 5.83 5.93
N GLY A 19 16.90 6.20 6.94
CA GLY A 19 17.92 5.35 7.53
C GLY A 19 19.29 5.57 6.90
N THR A 20 20.30 4.87 7.41
CA THR A 20 21.71 5.05 6.98
C THR A 20 22.06 4.27 5.71
N HIS A 21 21.30 3.20 5.42
CA HIS A 21 21.41 2.38 4.21
C HIS A 21 20.10 1.58 4.00
N PRO A 22 19.86 0.99 2.81
CA PRO A 22 18.70 0.11 2.59
C PRO A 22 18.66 -1.01 3.63
N PHE A 23 17.47 -1.30 4.17
CA PHE A 23 17.26 -2.35 5.19
C PHE A 23 18.11 -2.18 6.46
N SER A 24 18.41 -0.93 6.85
CA SER A 24 19.10 -0.60 8.12
C SER A 24 18.27 -0.99 9.34
N GLU A 25 16.97 -0.70 9.32
CA GLU A 25 16.03 -1.09 10.38
C GLU A 25 15.86 -2.62 10.47
N PRO A 26 16.01 -3.23 11.65
CA PRO A 26 15.93 -4.69 11.81
C PRO A 26 14.55 -5.25 11.44
N GLU A 27 13.47 -4.51 11.68
CA GLU A 27 12.10 -4.87 11.32
C GLU A 27 11.94 -5.00 9.81
N ILE A 28 12.44 -4.01 9.06
CA ILE A 28 12.35 -3.98 7.60
C ILE A 28 13.28 -5.01 6.97
N ARG A 29 14.44 -5.27 7.56
CA ARG A 29 15.33 -6.36 7.13
C ARG A 29 14.65 -7.73 7.26
N ALA A 30 14.06 -8.01 8.41
CA ALA A 30 13.36 -9.28 8.63
C ALA A 30 12.20 -9.48 7.65
N LEU A 31 11.43 -8.42 7.37
CA LEU A 31 10.37 -8.47 6.38
C LEU A 31 10.90 -8.69 4.95
N ALA A 32 11.98 -7.99 4.57
CA ALA A 32 12.59 -8.12 3.25
C ALA A 32 13.12 -9.55 3.02
N ASP A 33 13.77 -10.14 4.02
CA ASP A 33 14.27 -11.52 3.97
C ASP A 33 13.12 -12.53 3.83
N LEU A 34 12.00 -12.31 4.55
CA LEU A 34 10.80 -13.14 4.44
C LEU A 34 10.19 -13.05 3.04
N LEU A 35 9.98 -11.84 2.52
CA LEU A 35 9.42 -11.64 1.19
C LEU A 35 10.32 -12.26 0.12
N TRP A 36 11.64 -12.09 0.24
CA TRP A 36 12.60 -12.65 -0.71
C TRP A 36 12.65 -14.18 -0.68
N SER A 37 12.65 -14.79 0.51
CA SER A 37 12.71 -16.24 0.69
C SER A 37 11.43 -16.95 0.25
N LEU A 38 10.28 -16.27 0.32
CA LEU A 38 8.98 -16.80 -0.09
C LEU A 38 8.48 -16.23 -1.41
N ARG A 39 9.30 -15.50 -2.16
CA ARG A 39 8.87 -14.72 -3.35
C ARG A 39 8.15 -15.55 -4.41
N ASP A 40 8.53 -16.80 -4.58
CA ASP A 40 7.90 -17.70 -5.56
C ASP A 40 6.54 -18.24 -5.07
N ARG A 41 6.27 -18.17 -3.76
CA ARG A 41 5.06 -18.65 -3.08
C ARG A 41 4.06 -17.53 -2.76
N ILE A 42 4.55 -16.34 -2.42
CA ILE A 42 3.70 -15.18 -2.12
C ILE A 42 3.12 -14.65 -3.43
N LYS A 43 1.79 -14.62 -3.51
CA LYS A 43 1.08 -14.12 -4.70
C LYS A 43 0.38 -12.79 -4.48
N PHE A 44 0.23 -12.36 -3.22
CA PHE A 44 -0.45 -11.13 -2.84
C PHE A 44 0.25 -10.51 -1.63
N TYR A 45 0.60 -9.24 -1.72
CA TYR A 45 1.19 -8.44 -0.65
C TYR A 45 0.33 -7.20 -0.40
N LEU A 46 -0.07 -7.00 0.85
CA LEU A 46 -0.82 -5.82 1.28
C LEU A 46 -0.15 -5.23 2.52
N THR A 47 0.16 -3.94 2.46
CA THR A 47 0.53 -3.14 3.63
C THR A 47 -0.63 -2.21 4.02
N ILE A 48 -0.90 -2.11 5.31
CA ILE A 48 -2.07 -1.40 5.85
C ILE A 48 -1.58 -0.18 6.64
N HIS A 49 -2.05 0.99 6.22
CA HIS A 49 -1.73 2.29 6.78
C HIS A 49 -3.02 3.07 7.06
N SER A 50 -2.87 4.25 7.65
CA SER A 50 -3.91 5.26 7.80
C SER A 50 -3.22 6.61 7.75
N TYR A 51 -3.82 7.68 7.26
CA TYR A 51 -5.20 7.87 6.82
C TYR A 51 -5.19 8.49 5.41
N ASN A 52 -6.21 8.22 4.61
CA ASN A 52 -6.53 8.99 3.39
C ASN A 52 -7.77 8.46 2.65
N GLN A 53 -8.23 7.26 3.01
CA GLN A 53 -9.19 6.47 2.22
C GLN A 53 -8.69 6.24 0.78
N LEU A 54 -7.54 5.58 0.65
CA LEU A 54 -6.89 5.27 -0.64
C LEU A 54 -6.50 3.79 -0.68
N TRP A 55 -6.81 3.09 -1.77
CA TRP A 55 -6.18 1.81 -2.11
C TRP A 55 -5.25 2.00 -3.29
N ALA A 56 -3.95 1.79 -3.08
CA ALA A 56 -2.93 2.08 -4.05
C ALA A 56 -2.18 0.84 -4.53
N CYS A 57 -1.61 0.94 -5.74
CA CYS A 57 -0.65 -0.01 -6.30
C CYS A 57 0.69 0.69 -6.60
N PRO A 58 1.73 -0.08 -6.95
CA PRO A 58 2.93 0.48 -7.54
C PRO A 58 2.66 1.33 -8.79
N TYR A 59 3.49 2.33 -9.10
CA TYR A 59 4.67 2.72 -8.34
C TYR A 59 4.41 3.86 -7.35
N ALA A 60 5.21 3.88 -6.28
CA ALA A 60 5.34 5.04 -5.41
C ALA A 60 6.48 5.96 -5.85
N HIS A 61 7.60 5.39 -6.30
CA HIS A 61 8.83 6.15 -6.58
C HIS A 61 8.91 6.80 -7.96
N THR A 62 7.90 6.62 -8.82
CA THR A 62 7.82 7.23 -10.16
C THR A 62 6.37 7.36 -10.61
N THR A 63 6.09 8.32 -11.48
CA THR A 63 4.78 8.49 -12.15
C THR A 63 4.66 7.67 -13.42
N GLU A 64 5.73 6.99 -13.84
CA GLU A 64 5.67 6.05 -14.95
C GLU A 64 4.73 4.89 -14.63
N PRO A 65 3.91 4.45 -15.60
CA PRO A 65 3.02 3.32 -15.39
C PRO A 65 3.81 2.01 -15.25
N SER A 66 3.39 1.16 -14.31
CA SER A 66 3.92 -0.20 -14.20
C SER A 66 3.38 -1.08 -15.34
N PRO A 67 4.13 -2.12 -15.78
CA PRO A 67 3.62 -3.10 -16.74
C PRO A 67 2.29 -3.76 -16.32
N SER A 68 2.06 -3.93 -15.02
CA SER A 68 0.84 -4.52 -14.46
C SER A 68 -0.25 -3.49 -14.15
N ALA A 69 -0.14 -2.22 -14.56
CA ALA A 69 -1.09 -1.17 -14.20
C ALA A 69 -2.56 -1.53 -14.54
N ALA A 70 -2.81 -2.15 -15.70
CA ALA A 70 -4.16 -2.59 -16.08
C ALA A 70 -4.70 -3.70 -15.14
N VAL A 71 -3.84 -4.63 -14.74
CA VAL A 71 -4.17 -5.72 -13.79
C VAL A 71 -4.45 -5.14 -12.41
N HIS A 72 -3.59 -4.24 -11.93
CA HIS A 72 -3.76 -3.56 -10.64
C HIS A 72 -5.09 -2.79 -10.59
N MET A 73 -5.39 -2.00 -11.62
CA MET A 73 -6.64 -1.23 -11.65
C MET A 73 -7.90 -2.11 -11.72
N ARG A 74 -7.83 -3.32 -12.27
CA ARG A 74 -8.96 -4.27 -12.22
C ARG A 74 -9.24 -4.73 -10.79
N VAL A 75 -8.19 -5.07 -10.03
CA VAL A 75 -8.29 -5.47 -8.63
C VAL A 75 -8.74 -4.29 -7.76
N LEU A 76 -8.14 -3.11 -7.93
CA LEU A 76 -8.50 -1.92 -7.17
C LEU A 76 -9.96 -1.50 -7.39
N ARG A 77 -10.51 -1.66 -8.60
CA ARG A 77 -11.93 -1.39 -8.87
C ARG A 77 -12.87 -2.37 -8.15
N SER A 78 -12.51 -3.65 -8.00
CA SER A 78 -13.34 -4.59 -7.23
C SER A 78 -13.31 -4.24 -5.74
N ILE A 79 -12.15 -3.88 -5.21
CA ILE A 79 -11.97 -3.42 -3.84
C ILE A 79 -12.81 -2.16 -3.58
N GLN A 80 -12.66 -1.11 -4.40
CA GLN A 80 -13.39 0.15 -4.26
C GLN A 80 -14.90 -0.06 -4.24
N ARG A 81 -15.41 -0.93 -5.11
CA ARG A 81 -16.83 -1.28 -5.16
C ARG A 81 -17.29 -1.96 -3.87
N ALA A 82 -16.57 -3.00 -3.42
CA ALA A 82 -16.95 -3.77 -2.24
C ALA A 82 -16.92 -2.93 -0.95
N VAL A 83 -15.90 -2.07 -0.80
CA VAL A 83 -15.79 -1.11 0.31
C VAL A 83 -17.02 -0.19 0.34
N TYR A 84 -17.38 0.39 -0.81
CA TYR A 84 -18.53 1.28 -0.92
C TYR A 84 -19.85 0.55 -0.64
N GLU A 85 -20.04 -0.67 -1.15
CA GLU A 85 -21.24 -1.46 -0.90
C GLU A 85 -21.40 -1.88 0.58
N THR A 86 -20.30 -1.96 1.34
CA THR A 86 -20.31 -2.43 2.75
C THR A 86 -20.66 -1.32 3.74
N GLU A 87 -20.02 -0.14 3.64
CA GLU A 87 -20.19 0.95 4.63
C GLU A 87 -20.49 2.31 3.98
N GLY A 88 -20.66 2.38 2.65
CA GLY A 88 -20.99 3.62 1.93
C GLY A 88 -19.83 4.61 1.76
N VAL A 89 -18.61 4.23 2.13
CA VAL A 89 -17.43 5.11 2.07
C VAL A 89 -16.71 4.98 0.73
N ARG A 90 -16.33 6.13 0.17
CA ARG A 90 -15.59 6.19 -1.10
C ARG A 90 -14.10 6.28 -0.84
N TYR A 91 -13.39 5.25 -1.29
CA TYR A 91 -11.94 5.24 -1.35
C TYR A 91 -11.47 5.65 -2.75
N GLU A 92 -10.38 6.38 -2.82
CA GLU A 92 -9.66 6.62 -4.08
C GLU A 92 -8.82 5.40 -4.44
N ILE A 93 -8.47 5.27 -5.73
CA ILE A 93 -7.65 4.17 -6.23
C ILE A 93 -6.65 4.64 -7.29
N GLY A 94 -5.47 4.03 -7.34
CA GLY A 94 -4.48 4.29 -8.39
C GLY A 94 -3.04 3.96 -8.00
N PRO A 95 -2.07 4.28 -8.87
CA PRO A 95 -0.65 4.26 -8.49
C PRO A 95 -0.38 5.23 -7.34
N LEU A 96 0.37 4.79 -6.32
CA LEU A 96 0.62 5.59 -5.12
C LEU A 96 1.23 6.96 -5.44
N SER A 97 2.15 7.02 -6.39
CA SER A 97 2.82 8.26 -6.83
C SER A 97 1.85 9.34 -7.30
N THR A 98 0.79 8.95 -8.02
CA THR A 98 -0.21 9.86 -8.58
C THR A 98 -1.41 10.10 -7.66
N SER A 99 -1.67 9.18 -6.73
CA SER A 99 -2.81 9.25 -5.81
C SER A 99 -2.47 9.87 -4.46
N LEU A 100 -1.19 9.95 -4.09
CA LEU A 100 -0.75 10.51 -2.82
C LEU A 100 0.45 11.46 -3.01
N TYR A 101 1.65 10.91 -3.20
CA TYR A 101 2.86 11.66 -3.56
C TYR A 101 3.94 10.71 -4.10
N VAL A 102 4.89 11.26 -4.85
CA VAL A 102 6.08 10.51 -5.27
C VAL A 102 6.99 10.31 -4.07
N GLY A 103 7.28 9.06 -3.74
CA GLY A 103 8.13 8.75 -2.61
C GLY A 103 8.92 7.47 -2.80
N SER A 104 10.10 7.44 -2.19
CA SER A 104 11.05 6.35 -2.32
C SER A 104 11.03 5.38 -1.14
N GLY A 105 11.54 4.16 -1.36
CA GLY A 105 11.70 3.16 -0.30
C GLY A 105 10.43 2.42 0.12
N PHE A 106 9.32 2.59 -0.60
CA PHE A 106 8.05 1.93 -0.27
C PHE A 106 8.11 0.40 -0.40
N GLY A 107 7.53 -0.30 0.58
CA GLY A 107 7.49 -1.76 0.61
C GLY A 107 6.76 -2.38 -0.58
N ILE A 108 5.69 -1.73 -1.08
CA ILE A 108 4.95 -2.21 -2.26
C ILE A 108 5.80 -2.21 -3.54
N ASP A 109 6.70 -1.23 -3.68
CA ASP A 109 7.61 -1.16 -4.83
C ASP A 109 8.70 -2.24 -4.71
N PHE A 110 9.23 -2.50 -3.51
CA PHE A 110 10.16 -3.60 -3.27
C PHE A 110 9.51 -4.97 -3.56
N ALA A 111 8.32 -5.22 -3.01
CA ALA A 111 7.59 -6.47 -3.22
C ALA A 111 7.30 -6.71 -4.71
N TYR A 112 6.88 -5.67 -5.43
CA TYR A 112 6.59 -5.75 -6.86
C TYR A 112 7.84 -5.89 -7.73
N GLU A 113 8.80 -4.98 -7.63
CA GLU A 113 9.94 -4.93 -8.56
C GLU A 113 11.03 -5.96 -8.25
N LYS A 114 11.22 -6.28 -6.97
CA LYS A 114 12.38 -7.07 -6.54
C LYS A 114 11.98 -8.48 -6.17
N CYS A 115 10.87 -8.64 -5.46
CA CYS A 115 10.33 -9.97 -5.16
C CYS A 115 9.47 -10.52 -6.31
N GLY A 116 9.06 -9.71 -7.30
CA GLY A 116 8.22 -10.17 -8.40
C GLY A 116 6.79 -10.51 -7.98
N ILE A 117 6.31 -9.96 -6.86
CA ILE A 117 4.96 -10.15 -6.36
C ILE A 117 4.05 -9.18 -7.10
N GLU A 118 3.48 -9.63 -8.22
CA GLU A 118 2.65 -8.79 -9.11
C GLU A 118 1.54 -8.07 -8.34
N HIS A 119 0.83 -8.77 -7.46
CA HIS A 119 -0.25 -8.20 -6.66
C HIS A 119 0.29 -7.58 -5.37
N SER A 120 0.90 -6.41 -5.48
CA SER A 120 1.37 -5.60 -4.34
C SER A 120 0.49 -4.37 -4.19
N TYR A 121 -0.05 -4.15 -2.99
CA TYR A 121 -1.00 -3.07 -2.71
C TYR A 121 -0.75 -2.41 -1.35
N LEU A 122 -1.20 -1.16 -1.22
CA LEU A 122 -1.24 -0.41 0.02
C LEU A 122 -2.68 0.08 0.24
N VAL A 123 -3.11 0.12 1.49
CA VAL A 123 -4.32 0.85 1.87
C VAL A 123 -4.00 1.94 2.88
N GLU A 124 -4.47 3.15 2.63
CA GLU A 124 -4.64 4.20 3.63
C GLU A 124 -6.10 4.16 4.08
N LEU A 125 -6.34 3.74 5.33
CA LEU A 125 -7.67 3.59 5.91
C LEU A 125 -8.34 4.95 6.19
N ARG A 126 -9.50 4.91 6.88
CA ARG A 126 -10.22 6.10 7.32
C ARG A 126 -9.38 6.99 8.23
N ASP A 127 -9.67 8.29 8.32
CA ASP A 127 -10.60 9.07 7.49
C ASP A 127 -9.83 9.90 6.43
N LYS A 128 -10.38 11.05 6.01
CA LYS A 128 -9.70 11.99 5.10
C LYS A 128 -9.03 13.16 5.85
N GLY A 129 -8.72 12.99 7.14
CA GLY A 129 -8.04 13.99 7.97
C GLY A 129 -8.93 14.75 8.94
N ALA A 130 -10.22 14.39 9.09
CA ALA A 130 -11.07 15.00 10.11
C ALA A 130 -10.62 14.58 11.52
N HIS A 131 -10.21 13.31 11.67
CA HIS A 131 -9.55 12.79 12.86
C HIS A 131 -8.15 12.28 12.56
N GLY A 132 -7.86 11.91 11.32
CA GLY A 132 -6.56 11.37 10.91
C GLY A 132 -6.17 10.16 11.76
N PHE A 133 -4.99 10.21 12.39
CA PHE A 133 -4.47 9.12 13.20
C PHE A 133 -5.22 8.88 14.53
N VAL A 134 -6.05 9.82 14.98
CA VAL A 134 -6.81 9.71 16.24
C VAL A 134 -8.29 9.42 15.97
N LEU A 135 -8.54 8.49 15.06
CA LEU A 135 -9.88 8.07 14.64
C LEU A 135 -10.71 7.55 15.84
N PRO A 136 -11.99 7.97 16.00
CA PRO A 136 -12.80 7.55 17.14
C PRO A 136 -12.97 6.03 17.23
N PRO A 137 -12.95 5.42 18.44
CA PRO A 137 -13.05 3.97 18.60
C PRO A 137 -14.30 3.33 17.97
N ASN A 138 -15.41 4.09 17.85
CA ASN A 138 -16.62 3.61 17.19
C ASN A 138 -16.48 3.44 15.66
N GLN A 139 -15.40 3.94 15.05
CA GLN A 139 -15.06 3.74 13.65
C GLN A 139 -14.19 2.50 13.41
N ILE A 140 -13.68 1.82 14.46
CA ILE A 140 -12.84 0.62 14.31
C ILE A 140 -13.60 -0.47 13.55
N MET A 141 -14.79 -0.83 14.02
CA MET A 141 -15.56 -1.92 13.41
C MET A 141 -16.06 -1.60 11.99
N PRO A 142 -16.60 -0.40 11.70
CA PRO A 142 -16.89 0.00 10.32
C PRO A 142 -15.67 -0.09 9.40
N THR A 143 -14.53 0.45 9.82
CA THR A 143 -13.29 0.43 9.02
C THR A 143 -12.80 -0.99 8.77
N ALA A 144 -12.85 -1.87 9.78
CA ALA A 144 -12.46 -3.26 9.65
C ALA A 144 -13.37 -4.04 8.68
N ARG A 145 -14.69 -3.83 8.73
CA ARG A 145 -15.65 -4.53 7.86
C ARG A 145 -15.49 -4.14 6.40
N GLU A 146 -15.41 -2.85 6.09
CA GLU A 146 -15.22 -2.40 4.70
C GLU A 146 -13.87 -2.85 4.14
N THR A 147 -12.81 -2.81 4.96
CA THR A 147 -11.46 -3.23 4.55
C THR A 147 -11.42 -4.73 4.25
N LEU A 148 -12.04 -5.55 5.10
CA LEU A 148 -12.13 -6.99 4.89
C LEU A 148 -12.92 -7.31 3.61
N ALA A 149 -14.08 -6.68 3.41
CA ALA A 149 -14.87 -6.87 2.19
C ALA A 149 -14.10 -6.46 0.92
N GLY A 150 -13.36 -5.35 1.00
CA GLY A 150 -12.43 -4.93 -0.04
C GLY A 150 -11.38 -6.00 -0.34
N LEU A 151 -10.66 -6.44 0.68
CA LEU A 151 -9.62 -7.48 0.57
C LEU A 151 -10.18 -8.77 -0.06
N GLU A 152 -11.31 -9.27 0.42
CA GLU A 152 -11.96 -10.47 -0.12
C GLU A 152 -12.31 -10.31 -1.61
N ALA A 153 -12.86 -9.15 -2.00
CA ALA A 153 -13.17 -8.85 -3.40
C ALA A 153 -11.91 -8.75 -4.28
N GLY A 154 -10.81 -8.21 -3.74
CA GLY A 154 -9.52 -8.18 -4.42
C GLY A 154 -8.94 -9.58 -4.62
N LEU A 155 -8.90 -10.38 -3.55
CA LEU A 155 -8.41 -11.76 -3.59
C LEU A 155 -9.22 -12.63 -4.56
N LYS A 156 -10.54 -12.44 -4.63
CA LYS A 156 -11.40 -13.15 -5.59
C LYS A 156 -11.04 -12.83 -7.05
N VAL A 157 -10.63 -11.61 -7.36
CA VAL A 157 -10.16 -11.25 -8.72
C VAL A 157 -8.81 -11.90 -9.04
N VAL A 158 -7.98 -12.14 -8.03
CA VAL A 158 -6.63 -12.72 -8.19
C VAL A 158 -6.65 -14.24 -8.26
N PHE A 159 -7.46 -14.90 -7.44
CA PHE A 159 -7.42 -16.35 -7.23
C PHE A 159 -8.71 -17.10 -7.62
N GLY A 160 -9.79 -16.39 -7.95
CA GLY A 160 -11.11 -16.95 -8.23
C GLY A 160 -11.40 -17.21 -9.70
#